data_AF-A0AA38XF27-F1
#
_entry.id   AF-A0AA38XF27-F1
#
_cell.length_a   1.000
_cell.length_b   1.000
_cell.length_c   1.000
_cell.angle_alpha   90.00
_cell.angle_beta   90.00
_cell.angle_gamma   90.00
#
_symmetry.space_group_name_H-M   'P 1'
#
loop_
_entity.id
_entity.type
_entity.pdbx_description
1 polymer ?
#
loop_
_entity_poly.entity_id
_entity_poly.type
_entity_poly.pdbx_seq_one_letter_code
_entity_poly.pdbx_strand_id
1 'polypeptide(L)'
;MQVASIQMILSPKLAATWAGDVAEFETALLLRHFVETLSGWFDVCDPQEHFRRVVPVLARADECLLRVICAASAWHRTRNGLFDLERANDLYDSSLEQLIKAMEGPNVGSNDSLLVAAVTMHLTEELRDLGHTLNLETRGHIVAMQVFLDDEASLAPSSLRTAAFRAASREELQLCLTDQEPLILPADAAAIDRGLADADDDTWAWRIVLLSKDCLAFSLRPSSTFDWDALWEQTQSWFNCRPASFEPTLRRNKNRDEGHMLPEIWYLHDHHVTGAYHLELCLLLLAISDPRMSRFGLQKAISEERLKDEVNNRIINICGIAMSNSSFPPAMTAAAAIITAWADYVEDPDLQDVLIQLLVKTRELHGWPTEAAQHRVKLIWRKFEK
;
A
#
# COMPACT_ATOMS: atom_id res chain seq x y z
N MET A 1 38.54 -4.16 -2.90
CA MET A 1 37.07 -4.34 -2.85
C MET A 1 36.32 -3.02 -2.74
N GLN A 2 36.78 -2.01 -2.00
CA GLN A 2 36.05 -0.73 -1.81
C GLN A 2 35.76 0.12 -3.06
N VAL A 3 36.59 0.09 -4.12
CA VAL A 3 36.44 1.02 -5.25
C VAL A 3 35.32 0.62 -6.23
N ALA A 4 34.98 -0.69 -6.31
CA ALA A 4 33.92 -1.18 -7.18
C ALA A 4 32.53 -0.89 -6.60
N SER A 5 32.35 -1.03 -5.28
CA SER A 5 31.12 -0.72 -4.57
C SER A 5 30.76 0.78 -4.62
N ILE A 6 31.78 1.65 -4.67
CA ILE A 6 31.64 3.11 -4.79
C ILE A 6 31.05 3.54 -6.15
N GLN A 7 31.28 2.77 -7.22
CA GLN A 7 30.78 3.13 -8.56
C GLN A 7 29.28 2.89 -8.75
N MET A 8 28.62 2.07 -7.92
CA MET A 8 27.17 1.86 -7.97
C MET A 8 26.36 2.83 -7.09
N ILE A 9 26.98 3.39 -6.05
CA ILE A 9 26.32 4.34 -5.13
C ILE A 9 26.21 5.74 -5.78
N LEU A 10 27.03 6.03 -6.79
CA LEU A 10 27.27 7.36 -7.35
C LEU A 10 27.21 7.35 -8.88
N SER A 11 26.78 8.46 -9.49
CA SER A 11 27.27 8.74 -10.84
C SER A 11 28.81 8.85 -10.74
N PRO A 12 29.60 8.26 -11.67
CA PRO A 12 31.06 8.21 -11.55
C PRO A 12 31.74 9.57 -11.32
N LYS A 13 31.06 10.66 -11.68
CA LYS A 13 31.51 12.05 -11.51
C LYS A 13 31.44 12.55 -10.07
N LEU A 14 30.40 12.21 -9.29
CA LEU A 14 30.27 12.70 -7.90
C LEU A 14 31.21 11.94 -6.96
N ALA A 15 31.40 10.64 -7.19
CA ALA A 15 32.32 9.81 -6.40
C ALA A 15 33.76 10.29 -6.47
N ALA A 16 34.18 10.73 -7.66
CA ALA A 16 35.52 11.23 -7.90
C ALA A 16 35.83 12.56 -7.19
N THR A 17 34.80 13.26 -6.67
CA THR A 17 34.93 14.60 -6.10
C THR A 17 34.66 14.70 -4.59
N TRP A 18 34.12 13.65 -3.96
CA TRP A 18 33.84 13.67 -2.52
C TRP A 18 35.09 13.35 -1.70
N ALA A 19 35.53 14.30 -0.87
CA ALA A 19 36.71 14.17 0.00
C ALA A 19 36.37 13.81 1.46
N GLY A 20 35.09 13.59 1.78
CA GLY A 20 34.60 13.24 3.14
C GLY A 20 34.48 11.74 3.39
N ASP A 21 33.93 11.37 4.54
CA ASP A 21 33.66 9.97 4.90
C ASP A 21 32.62 9.38 3.93
N VAL A 22 32.91 8.18 3.42
CA VAL A 22 32.06 7.43 2.50
C VAL A 22 30.78 6.95 3.20
N ALA A 23 30.87 6.56 4.48
CA ALA A 23 29.71 6.11 5.24
C ALA A 23 28.74 7.27 5.54
N GLU A 24 29.27 8.46 5.83
CA GLU A 24 28.50 9.68 6.01
C GLU A 24 27.77 10.06 4.71
N PHE A 25 28.46 9.97 3.56
CA PHE A 25 27.86 10.23 2.26
C PHE A 25 26.76 9.21 1.90
N GLU A 26 27.01 7.91 2.11
CA GLU A 26 26.00 6.86 1.89
C GLU A 26 24.75 7.14 2.71
N THR A 27 24.91 7.45 3.99
CA THR A 27 23.80 7.80 4.90
C THR A 27 23.03 9.01 4.38
N ALA A 28 23.72 10.08 3.97
CA ALA A 28 23.09 11.29 3.45
C ALA A 28 22.33 11.03 2.13
N LEU A 29 22.90 10.20 1.24
CA LEU A 29 22.27 9.80 -0.03
C LEU A 29 20.98 9.01 0.23
N LEU A 30 21.02 8.03 1.14
CA LEU A 30 19.88 7.19 1.47
C LEU A 30 18.78 8.00 2.18
N LEU A 31 19.15 8.86 3.14
CA LEU A 31 18.18 9.75 3.79
C LEU A 31 17.52 10.71 2.80
N ARG A 32 18.29 11.26 1.85
CA ARG A 32 17.74 12.08 0.76
C ARG A 32 16.77 11.28 -0.12
N HIS A 33 17.14 10.05 -0.49
CA HIS A 33 16.28 9.15 -1.28
C HIS A 33 14.95 8.89 -0.58
N PHE A 34 14.96 8.67 0.74
CA PHE A 34 13.75 8.54 1.55
C PHE A 34 12.86 9.78 1.43
N VAL A 35 13.41 10.98 1.66
CA VAL A 35 12.66 12.24 1.58
C VAL A 35 12.08 12.47 0.18
N GLU A 36 12.88 12.28 -0.86
CA GLU A 36 12.48 12.63 -2.23
C GLU A 36 11.56 11.58 -2.86
N THR A 37 11.66 10.31 -2.46
CA THR A 37 11.00 9.18 -3.16
C THR A 37 10.03 8.39 -2.28
N LEU A 38 10.46 7.96 -1.08
CA LEU A 38 9.68 7.00 -0.28
C LEU A 38 8.68 7.68 0.66
N SER A 39 8.97 8.87 1.17
CA SER A 39 8.13 9.57 2.16
C SER A 39 6.68 9.70 1.70
N GLY A 40 6.45 10.03 0.42
CA GLY A 40 5.11 10.19 -0.15
C GLY A 40 4.27 8.90 -0.17
N TRP A 41 4.88 7.73 -0.02
CA TRP A 41 4.16 6.45 0.08
C TRP A 41 3.48 6.32 1.45
N PHE A 42 4.11 6.90 2.49
CA PHE A 42 3.61 6.92 3.85
C PHE A 42 2.71 8.12 4.14
N ASP A 43 2.93 9.27 3.49
CA ASP A 43 2.22 10.51 3.77
C ASP A 43 0.81 10.61 3.12
N VAL A 44 0.29 9.52 2.56
CA VAL A 44 -1.09 9.49 2.02
C VAL A 44 -2.10 9.78 3.13
N CYS A 45 -3.02 10.71 2.88
CA CYS A 45 -3.95 11.23 3.87
C CYS A 45 -3.26 11.84 5.11
N ASP A 46 -2.03 12.34 4.99
CA ASP A 46 -1.33 13.09 6.03
C ASP A 46 -1.00 14.52 5.55
N PRO A 47 -1.86 15.52 5.86
CA PRO A 47 -1.67 16.88 5.38
C PRO A 47 -0.39 17.55 5.88
N GLN A 48 0.23 17.01 6.94
CA GLN A 48 1.48 17.55 7.48
C GLN A 48 2.72 16.91 6.84
N GLU A 49 2.56 15.82 6.09
CA GLU A 49 3.62 15.04 5.47
C GLU A 49 4.71 14.67 6.50
N HIS A 50 4.34 13.99 7.58
CA HIS A 50 5.24 13.69 8.69
C HIS A 50 6.45 12.85 8.26
N PHE A 51 6.28 11.88 7.37
CA PHE A 51 7.39 11.07 6.87
C PHE A 51 8.34 11.90 6.00
N ARG A 52 7.85 12.90 5.29
CA ARG A 52 8.70 13.83 4.52
C ARG A 52 9.38 14.90 5.39
N ARG A 53 8.66 15.46 6.38
CA ARG A 53 9.10 16.67 7.10
C ARG A 53 9.67 16.41 8.49
N VAL A 54 9.10 15.46 9.23
CA VAL A 54 9.39 15.25 10.66
C VAL A 54 10.35 14.07 10.85
N VAL A 55 10.03 12.92 10.26
CA VAL A 55 10.80 11.67 10.38
C VAL A 55 12.29 11.83 10.02
N PRO A 56 12.68 12.53 8.94
CA PRO A 56 14.09 12.68 8.58
C PRO A 56 14.88 13.53 9.57
N VAL A 57 14.22 14.48 10.24
CA VAL A 57 14.83 15.30 11.29
C VAL A 57 15.01 14.47 12.56
N LEU A 58 14.01 13.68 12.93
CA LEU A 58 14.07 12.76 14.07
C LEU A 58 15.17 11.70 13.90
N ALA A 59 15.30 11.15 12.70
CA ALA A 59 16.33 10.15 12.37
C ALA A 59 17.76 10.66 12.64
N ARG A 60 18.01 11.97 12.60
CA ARG A 60 19.35 12.51 12.92
C ARG A 60 19.74 12.36 14.39
N ALA A 61 18.75 12.18 15.27
CA ALA A 61 18.94 12.00 16.71
C ALA A 61 18.60 10.57 17.18
N ASP A 62 18.02 9.74 16.32
CA ASP A 62 17.62 8.36 16.61
C ASP A 62 18.33 7.39 15.66
N GLU A 63 19.33 6.67 16.20
CA GLU A 63 20.17 5.76 15.41
C GLU A 63 19.37 4.59 14.83
N CYS A 64 18.40 4.06 15.57
CA CYS A 64 17.59 2.93 15.11
C CYS A 64 16.75 3.36 13.91
N LEU A 65 16.04 4.49 14.05
CA LEU A 65 15.22 5.05 12.98
C LEU A 65 16.05 5.38 11.72
N LEU A 66 17.23 6.00 11.89
CA LEU A 66 18.12 6.30 10.77
C LEU A 66 18.52 5.05 9.99
N ARG A 67 18.90 3.99 10.70
CA ARG A 67 19.33 2.74 10.06
C ARG A 67 18.19 2.08 9.29
N VAL A 68 16.98 2.08 9.85
CA VAL A 68 15.81 1.52 9.15
C VAL A 68 15.49 2.34 7.89
N ILE A 69 15.52 3.67 7.96
CA ILE A 69 15.31 4.54 6.78
C ILE A 69 16.37 4.27 5.70
N CYS A 70 17.63 4.09 6.11
CA CYS A 70 18.72 3.74 5.20
C CYS A 70 18.51 2.36 4.56
N ALA A 71 18.09 1.36 5.33
CA ALA A 71 17.78 0.03 4.82
C ALA A 71 16.64 0.06 3.78
N ALA A 72 15.53 0.73 4.09
CA ALA A 72 14.40 0.91 3.16
C ALA A 72 14.84 1.57 1.86
N SER A 73 15.60 2.66 1.96
CA SER A 73 16.10 3.40 0.81
C SER A 73 17.09 2.59 -0.02
N ALA A 74 17.98 1.84 0.63
CA ALA A 74 18.93 0.97 -0.05
C ALA A 74 18.19 -0.10 -0.86
N TRP A 75 17.22 -0.79 -0.25
CA TRP A 75 16.40 -1.79 -0.90
C TRP A 75 15.56 -1.25 -2.05
N HIS A 76 14.92 -0.10 -1.89
CA HIS A 76 14.22 0.51 -3.03
C HIS A 76 15.20 0.82 -4.19
N ARG A 77 16.43 1.25 -3.89
CA ARG A 77 17.42 1.54 -4.93
C ARG A 77 18.01 0.29 -5.59
N THR A 78 18.09 -0.85 -4.90
CA THR A 78 18.50 -2.12 -5.54
C THR A 78 17.50 -2.52 -6.62
N ARG A 79 16.20 -2.27 -6.41
CA ARG A 79 15.13 -2.52 -7.40
C ARG A 79 15.32 -1.76 -8.70
N ASN A 80 15.96 -0.59 -8.63
CA ASN A 80 16.29 0.24 -9.78
C ASN A 80 17.71 -0.04 -10.33
N GLY A 81 18.44 -1.01 -9.78
CA GLY A 81 19.84 -1.27 -10.14
C GLY A 81 20.81 -0.16 -9.74
N LEU A 82 20.44 0.66 -8.75
CA LEU A 82 21.16 1.86 -8.31
C LEU A 82 21.81 1.72 -6.93
N PHE A 83 21.88 0.49 -6.41
CA PHE A 83 22.50 0.19 -5.13
C PHE A 83 22.96 -1.27 -5.08
N ASP A 84 23.99 -1.53 -4.27
CA ASP A 84 24.56 -2.85 -4.10
C ASP A 84 23.68 -3.76 -3.23
N LEU A 85 23.38 -4.96 -3.73
CA LEU A 85 22.48 -5.91 -3.06
C LEU A 85 23.07 -6.46 -1.76
N GLU A 86 24.37 -6.76 -1.73
CA GLU A 86 25.04 -7.28 -0.53
C GLU A 86 25.02 -6.20 0.56
N ARG A 87 25.36 -4.96 0.20
CA ARG A 87 25.29 -3.81 1.11
C ARG A 87 23.88 -3.52 1.61
N ALA A 88 22.85 -3.65 0.77
CA ALA A 88 21.45 -3.49 1.19
C ALA A 88 21.02 -4.57 2.19
N ASN A 89 21.49 -5.82 2.03
CA ASN A 89 21.27 -6.87 3.02
C ASN A 89 21.98 -6.54 4.35
N ASP A 90 23.23 -6.09 4.33
CA ASP A 90 23.96 -5.70 5.56
C ASP A 90 23.24 -4.58 6.34
N LEU A 91 22.75 -3.56 5.62
CA LEU A 91 21.97 -2.46 6.20
C LEU A 91 20.67 -2.96 6.81
N TYR A 92 19.96 -3.85 6.10
CA TYR A 92 18.75 -4.49 6.60
C TYR A 92 19.01 -5.31 7.87
N ASP A 93 19.92 -6.28 7.82
CA ASP A 93 20.19 -7.19 8.95
C ASP A 93 20.59 -6.41 10.20
N SER A 94 21.48 -5.43 10.05
CA SER A 94 21.91 -4.58 11.17
C SER A 94 20.81 -3.66 11.70
N SER A 95 19.92 -3.16 10.84
CA SER A 95 18.77 -2.35 11.26
C SER A 95 17.71 -3.17 11.97
N LEU A 96 17.46 -4.40 11.49
CA LEU A 96 16.52 -5.34 12.09
C LEU A 96 16.98 -5.78 13.48
N GLU A 97 18.27 -6.13 13.63
CA GLU A 97 18.84 -6.50 14.93
C GLU A 97 18.70 -5.34 15.94
N GLN A 98 18.92 -4.10 15.51
CA GLN A 98 18.72 -2.93 16.38
C GLN A 98 17.26 -2.69 16.73
N LEU A 99 16.35 -2.84 15.76
CA LEU A 99 14.92 -2.68 15.98
C LEU A 99 14.41 -3.70 17.00
N ILE A 100 14.78 -4.98 16.86
CA ILE A 100 14.43 -6.04 17.81
C ILE A 100 14.91 -5.68 19.23
N LYS A 101 16.17 -5.26 19.38
CA LYS A 101 16.71 -4.82 20.68
C LYS A 101 15.97 -3.63 21.26
N ALA A 102 15.58 -2.66 20.44
CA ALA A 102 14.83 -1.49 20.87
C ALA A 102 13.40 -1.85 21.32
N MET A 103 12.78 -2.85 20.68
CA MET A 103 11.47 -3.39 21.03
C MET A 103 11.44 -4.15 22.37
N GLU A 104 12.59 -4.60 22.89
CA GLU A 104 12.72 -5.23 24.21
C GLU A 104 12.90 -4.19 25.35
N GLY A 105 13.02 -2.90 25.01
CA GLY A 105 13.26 -1.82 25.95
C GLY A 105 12.03 -1.43 26.79
N PRO A 106 12.23 -0.63 27.85
CA PRO A 106 11.11 -0.03 28.58
C PRO A 106 10.40 1.03 27.71
N ASN A 107 9.11 1.26 27.97
CA ASN A 107 8.29 2.32 27.35
C ASN A 107 8.10 2.24 25.82
N VAL A 108 8.26 1.06 25.22
CA VAL A 108 8.06 0.82 23.77
C VAL A 108 6.73 1.41 23.28
N GLY A 109 5.64 1.15 24.01
CA GLY A 109 4.30 1.64 23.64
C GLY A 109 4.21 3.16 23.44
N SER A 110 5.02 3.97 24.14
CA SER A 110 5.00 5.44 24.04
C SER A 110 6.07 6.02 23.10
N ASN A 111 6.89 5.19 22.45
CA ASN A 111 7.97 5.65 21.57
C ASN A 111 7.53 5.77 20.11
N ASP A 112 7.19 7.00 19.69
CA ASP A 112 6.74 7.28 18.32
C ASP A 112 7.82 7.01 17.26
N SER A 113 9.10 7.29 17.54
CA SER A 113 10.20 7.00 16.60
C SER A 113 10.33 5.51 16.32
N LEU A 114 10.13 4.68 17.36
CA LEU A 114 10.19 3.24 17.22
C LEU A 114 9.00 2.67 16.43
N LEU A 115 7.80 3.26 16.59
CA LEU A 115 6.65 2.94 15.75
C LEU A 115 6.93 3.27 14.27
N VAL A 116 7.46 4.47 13.99
CA VAL A 116 7.85 4.87 12.63
C VAL A 116 8.91 3.94 12.05
N ALA A 117 9.88 3.53 12.86
CA ALA A 117 10.89 2.55 12.47
C ALA A 117 10.25 1.20 12.13
N ALA A 118 9.32 0.70 12.93
CA ALA A 118 8.60 -0.54 12.63
C ALA A 118 7.80 -0.46 11.31
N VAL A 119 7.11 0.66 11.07
CA VAL A 119 6.36 0.91 9.81
C VAL A 119 7.30 0.96 8.61
N THR A 120 8.41 1.69 8.73
CA THR A 120 9.41 1.78 7.64
C THR A 120 10.11 0.44 7.37
N MET A 121 10.33 -0.38 8.41
CA MET A 121 10.87 -1.72 8.27
C MET A 121 9.92 -2.62 7.47
N HIS A 122 8.62 -2.52 7.73
CA HIS A 122 7.63 -3.31 7.00
C HIS A 122 7.69 -3.04 5.48
N LEU A 123 7.73 -1.77 5.06
CA LEU A 123 7.95 -1.43 3.64
C LEU A 123 9.25 -2.06 3.10
N THR A 124 10.31 -2.07 3.90
CA THR A 124 11.58 -2.68 3.50
C THR A 124 11.41 -4.17 3.20
N GLU A 125 10.65 -4.90 4.01
CA GLU A 125 10.36 -6.31 3.80
C GLU A 125 9.51 -6.56 2.55
N GLU A 126 8.52 -5.71 2.30
CA GLU A 126 7.72 -5.77 1.08
C GLU A 126 8.60 -5.53 -0.16
N LEU A 127 9.46 -4.51 -0.12
CA LEU A 127 10.44 -4.24 -1.17
C LEU A 127 11.46 -5.35 -1.36
N ARG A 128 11.67 -6.25 -0.39
CA ARG A 128 12.59 -7.39 -0.51
C ARG A 128 12.01 -8.56 -1.29
N ASP A 129 10.68 -8.65 -1.43
CA ASP A 129 9.95 -9.73 -2.12
C ASP A 129 10.61 -11.11 -1.92
N LEU A 130 10.48 -11.65 -0.71
CA LEU A 130 11.03 -12.95 -0.35
C LEU A 130 10.31 -14.13 -1.02
N GLY A 131 9.37 -13.89 -1.94
CA GLY A 131 8.64 -14.93 -2.66
C GLY A 131 7.75 -15.75 -1.73
N HIS A 132 6.45 -15.45 -1.71
CA HIS A 132 5.40 -16.30 -1.11
C HIS A 132 5.78 -16.94 0.22
N THR A 133 6.02 -16.15 1.26
CA THR A 133 5.77 -16.52 2.67
C THR A 133 6.13 -15.32 3.54
N LEU A 134 5.20 -14.37 3.64
CA LEU A 134 5.06 -13.66 4.91
C LEU A 134 4.42 -14.65 5.90
N ASN A 135 5.20 -15.67 6.32
CA ASN A 135 4.83 -16.50 7.46
C ASN A 135 4.49 -15.57 8.63
N LEU A 136 3.63 -16.01 9.57
CA LEU A 136 3.38 -15.24 10.79
C LEU A 136 4.69 -14.80 11.50
N GLU A 137 5.78 -15.54 11.33
CA GLU A 137 7.11 -15.24 11.85
C GLU A 137 7.72 -13.96 11.24
N THR A 138 7.50 -13.66 9.95
CA THR A 138 7.95 -12.41 9.30
C THR A 138 6.96 -11.26 9.48
N ARG A 139 5.73 -11.52 9.94
CA ARG A 139 4.79 -10.47 10.40
C ARG A 139 5.08 -9.97 11.82
N GLY A 140 6.20 -10.39 12.42
CA GLY A 140 6.60 -10.00 13.77
C GLY A 140 6.57 -8.47 13.98
N HIS A 141 6.93 -7.69 12.97
CA HIS A 141 6.89 -6.22 13.01
C HIS A 141 5.47 -5.66 13.02
N ILE A 142 4.53 -6.24 12.26
CA ILE A 142 3.11 -5.84 12.25
C ILE A 142 2.44 -6.20 13.57
N VAL A 143 2.72 -7.40 14.09
CA VAL A 143 2.23 -7.80 15.43
C VAL A 143 2.83 -6.88 16.50
N ALA A 144 4.12 -6.55 16.38
CA ALA A 144 4.77 -5.57 17.25
C ALA A 144 4.15 -4.17 17.15
N MET A 145 3.58 -3.76 16.01
CA MET A 145 2.86 -2.48 15.89
C MET A 145 1.66 -2.39 16.84
N GLN A 146 0.99 -3.52 17.18
CA GLN A 146 -0.12 -3.52 18.14
C GLN A 146 0.31 -3.01 19.51
N VAL A 147 1.56 -3.27 19.94
CA VAL A 147 2.10 -2.78 21.22
C VAL A 147 2.06 -1.25 21.31
N PHE A 148 2.14 -0.55 20.17
CA PHE A 148 2.04 0.91 20.11
C PHE A 148 0.60 1.42 20.03
N LEU A 149 -0.36 0.55 19.72
CA LEU A 149 -1.76 0.91 19.52
C LEU A 149 -2.65 0.51 20.70
N ASP A 150 -2.21 -0.44 21.53
CA ASP A 150 -2.89 -0.88 22.76
C ASP A 150 -2.76 0.11 23.92
N ASP A 151 -1.93 1.16 23.79
CA ASP A 151 -1.74 2.15 24.86
C ASP A 151 -2.92 3.15 24.91
N GLU A 152 -4.04 2.70 25.49
CA GLU A 152 -5.18 3.52 25.89
C GLU A 152 -4.78 4.66 26.88
N ALA A 153 -3.55 4.67 27.39
CA ALA A 153 -3.12 5.65 28.39
C ALA A 153 -2.89 7.06 27.82
N SER A 154 -2.75 7.23 26.50
CA SER A 154 -2.67 8.56 25.89
C SER A 154 -4.06 9.05 25.48
N LEU A 155 -4.66 9.91 26.31
CA LEU A 155 -5.93 10.61 26.04
C LEU A 155 -5.98 11.34 24.68
N ALA A 156 -4.85 11.54 24.01
CA ALA A 156 -4.74 11.89 22.60
C ALA A 156 -3.41 11.34 22.02
N PRO A 157 -3.41 10.57 20.91
CA PRO A 157 -2.17 10.20 20.24
C PRO A 157 -1.46 11.45 19.67
N SER A 158 -0.12 11.41 19.58
CA SER A 158 0.64 12.45 18.87
C SER A 158 0.31 12.45 17.37
N SER A 159 0.53 13.58 16.69
CA SER A 159 0.30 13.67 15.24
C SER A 159 1.21 12.73 14.44
N LEU A 160 2.45 12.51 14.89
CA LEU A 160 3.37 11.53 14.29
C LEU A 160 2.86 10.10 14.46
N ARG A 161 2.33 9.75 15.63
CA ARG A 161 1.72 8.45 15.88
C ARG A 161 0.50 8.24 14.99
N THR A 162 -0.34 9.27 14.83
CA THR A 162 -1.47 9.21 13.89
C THR A 162 -1.00 8.98 12.46
N ALA A 163 0.05 9.68 11.99
CA ALA A 163 0.61 9.48 10.66
C ALA A 163 1.17 8.06 10.47
N ALA A 164 1.92 7.55 11.45
CA ALA A 164 2.45 6.19 11.43
C ALA A 164 1.32 5.13 11.43
N PHE A 165 0.26 5.34 12.21
CA PHE A 165 -0.91 4.47 12.20
C PHE A 165 -1.64 4.48 10.84
N ARG A 166 -1.75 5.65 10.19
CA ARG A 166 -2.33 5.77 8.85
C ARG A 166 -1.54 4.96 7.82
N ALA A 167 -0.21 5.07 7.85
CA ALA A 167 0.67 4.29 7.00
C ALA A 167 0.54 2.78 7.26
N ALA A 168 0.70 2.35 8.51
CA ALA A 168 0.60 0.95 8.92
C ALA A 168 -0.73 0.30 8.50
N SER A 169 -1.84 1.02 8.68
CA SER A 169 -3.17 0.53 8.32
C SER A 169 -3.34 0.31 6.81
N ARG A 170 -2.68 1.11 5.97
CA ARG A 170 -2.73 0.94 4.51
C ARG A 170 -1.85 -0.21 4.05
N GLU A 171 -0.66 -0.34 4.61
CA GLU A 171 0.25 -1.46 4.32
C GLU A 171 -0.40 -2.79 4.71
N GLU A 172 -1.00 -2.88 5.91
CA GLU A 172 -1.75 -4.05 6.34
C GLU A 172 -2.89 -4.39 5.37
N LEU A 173 -3.63 -3.38 4.90
CA LEU A 173 -4.70 -3.58 3.93
C LEU A 173 -4.15 -4.20 2.64
N GLN A 174 -3.03 -3.71 2.10
CA GLN A 174 -2.41 -4.27 0.89
C GLN A 174 -1.95 -5.72 1.09
N LEU A 175 -1.36 -6.02 2.24
CA LEU A 175 -0.94 -7.36 2.62
C LEU A 175 -2.13 -8.33 2.70
N CYS A 176 -3.18 -7.97 3.43
CA CYS A 176 -4.36 -8.79 3.64
C CYS A 176 -5.16 -9.04 2.35
N LEU A 177 -5.16 -8.08 1.41
CA LEU A 177 -5.76 -8.29 0.08
C LEU A 177 -5.06 -9.43 -0.68
N THR A 178 -3.74 -9.51 -0.61
CA THR A 178 -2.96 -10.51 -1.36
C THR A 178 -2.97 -11.88 -0.70
N ASP A 179 -2.78 -11.91 0.62
CA ASP A 179 -2.65 -13.16 1.38
C ASP A 179 -4.00 -13.74 1.83
N GLN A 180 -5.09 -12.95 1.78
CA GLN A 180 -6.41 -13.32 2.28
C GLN A 180 -6.40 -13.71 3.78
N GLU A 181 -5.53 -13.05 4.54
CA GLU A 181 -5.37 -13.26 5.99
C GLU A 181 -6.14 -12.19 6.79
N PRO A 182 -6.60 -12.50 8.02
CA PRO A 182 -7.29 -11.53 8.87
C PRO A 182 -6.44 -10.31 9.20
N LEU A 183 -7.12 -9.16 9.33
CA LEU A 183 -6.53 -7.92 9.84
C LEU A 183 -6.18 -8.07 11.33
N ILE A 184 -5.08 -7.46 11.74
CA ILE A 184 -4.45 -7.53 13.06
C ILE A 184 -4.54 -6.16 13.76
N LEU A 185 -4.32 -5.06 13.04
CA LEU A 185 -4.37 -3.70 13.62
C LEU A 185 -5.83 -3.29 13.88
N PRO A 186 -6.12 -2.70 15.05
CA PRO A 186 -7.47 -2.33 15.44
C PRO A 186 -8.08 -1.33 14.46
N ALA A 187 -9.29 -1.62 13.99
CA ALA A 187 -10.07 -0.69 13.16
C ALA A 187 -10.70 0.44 14.00
N ASP A 188 -10.96 0.18 15.28
CA ASP A 188 -11.85 0.98 16.14
C ASP A 188 -11.12 1.81 17.20
N ALA A 189 -9.95 2.38 16.89
CA ALA A 189 -9.33 3.30 17.83
C ALA A 189 -10.26 4.51 18.06
N ALA A 190 -10.64 4.75 19.31
CA ALA A 190 -11.73 5.65 19.71
C ALA A 190 -11.56 7.13 19.26
N ALA A 191 -10.37 7.51 18.80
CA ALA A 191 -10.02 8.86 18.36
C ALA A 191 -10.10 9.06 16.82
N ILE A 192 -10.59 8.09 16.06
CA ILE A 192 -10.61 8.16 14.59
C ILE A 192 -11.95 8.73 14.09
N ASP A 193 -11.88 9.84 13.34
CA ASP A 193 -13.05 10.41 12.66
C ASP A 193 -13.54 9.50 11.53
N ARG A 194 -14.73 8.91 11.74
CA ARG A 194 -15.47 8.06 10.79
C ARG A 194 -16.78 8.72 10.33
N GLY A 195 -16.97 10.01 10.62
CA GLY A 195 -18.20 10.73 10.32
C GLY A 195 -18.36 11.10 8.84
N LEU A 196 -19.45 11.81 8.54
CA LEU A 196 -19.72 12.40 7.22
C LEU A 196 -19.82 13.93 7.29
N ALA A 197 -19.43 14.52 8.42
CA ALA A 197 -19.40 15.97 8.57
C ALA A 197 -18.34 16.58 7.63
N ASP A 198 -18.58 17.81 7.20
CA ASP A 198 -17.64 18.58 6.37
C ASP A 198 -16.24 18.56 7.01
N ALA A 199 -15.23 18.25 6.20
CA ALA A 199 -13.84 18.11 6.58
C ALA A 199 -12.95 18.36 5.35
N ASP A 200 -11.63 18.49 5.57
CA ASP A 200 -10.66 18.53 4.47
C ASP A 200 -10.62 17.23 3.67
N ASP A 201 -10.06 17.31 2.46
CA ASP A 201 -10.04 16.17 1.56
C ASP A 201 -9.17 15.00 2.08
N ASP A 202 -8.11 15.27 2.84
CA ASP A 202 -7.29 14.23 3.48
C ASP A 202 -8.11 13.40 4.47
N THR A 203 -8.96 14.07 5.25
CA THR A 203 -9.89 13.43 6.18
C THR A 203 -10.94 12.61 5.43
N TRP A 204 -11.50 13.12 4.34
CA TRP A 204 -12.43 12.35 3.49
C TRP A 204 -11.80 11.12 2.87
N ALA A 205 -10.56 11.24 2.37
CA ALA A 205 -9.80 10.12 1.84
C ALA A 205 -9.49 9.08 2.94
N TRP A 206 -9.12 9.53 4.14
CA TRP A 206 -8.89 8.64 5.27
C TRP A 206 -10.14 7.87 5.71
N ARG A 207 -11.32 8.51 5.71
CA ARG A 207 -12.60 7.86 6.05
C ARG A 207 -12.91 6.67 5.14
N ILE A 208 -12.68 6.78 3.82
CA ILE A 208 -12.94 5.66 2.90
C ILE A 208 -11.85 4.58 2.96
N VAL A 209 -10.61 4.93 3.32
CA VAL A 209 -9.57 3.93 3.63
C VAL A 209 -10.02 3.04 4.78
N LEU A 210 -10.51 3.63 5.88
CA LEU A 210 -11.04 2.88 7.02
C LEU A 210 -12.26 2.03 6.64
N LEU A 211 -13.20 2.60 5.90
CA LEU A 211 -14.37 1.86 5.44
C LEU A 211 -13.98 0.67 4.56
N SER A 212 -12.97 0.82 3.69
CA SER A 212 -12.47 -0.29 2.88
C SER A 212 -11.81 -1.39 3.71
N LYS A 213 -11.17 -1.02 4.83
CA LYS A 213 -10.64 -1.98 5.82
C LYS A 213 -11.77 -2.74 6.50
N ASP A 214 -12.87 -2.09 6.86
CA ASP A 214 -14.05 -2.76 7.42
C ASP A 214 -14.71 -3.70 6.38
N CYS A 215 -14.82 -3.28 5.12
CA CYS A 215 -15.30 -4.13 4.03
C CYS A 215 -14.40 -5.35 3.82
N LEU A 216 -13.08 -5.20 3.93
CA LEU A 216 -12.14 -6.32 3.82
C LEU A 216 -12.31 -7.28 4.99
N ALA A 217 -12.36 -6.75 6.22
CA ALA A 217 -12.62 -7.53 7.43
C ALA A 217 -13.89 -8.38 7.28
N PHE A 218 -14.97 -7.76 6.81
CA PHE A 218 -16.22 -8.45 6.53
C PHE A 218 -16.07 -9.49 5.43
N SER A 219 -15.41 -9.19 4.31
CA SER A 219 -15.26 -10.15 3.20
C SER A 219 -14.49 -11.40 3.59
N LEU A 220 -13.51 -11.28 4.50
CA LEU A 220 -12.72 -12.39 5.02
C LEU A 220 -13.52 -13.24 6.01
N ARG A 221 -14.43 -12.62 6.77
CA ARG A 221 -15.30 -13.29 7.74
C ARG A 221 -16.73 -12.74 7.68
N PRO A 222 -17.53 -13.11 6.66
CA PRO A 222 -18.89 -12.59 6.53
C PRO A 222 -19.74 -13.02 7.72
N SER A 223 -20.42 -12.06 8.35
CA SER A 223 -21.22 -12.28 9.56
C SER A 223 -22.71 -12.40 9.26
N SER A 224 -23.37 -11.30 8.88
CA SER A 224 -24.82 -11.24 8.65
C SER A 224 -25.19 -10.33 7.49
N THR A 225 -26.38 -10.52 6.92
CA THR A 225 -26.94 -9.61 5.90
C THR A 225 -27.12 -8.20 6.43
N PHE A 226 -27.40 -8.04 7.73
CA PHE A 226 -27.52 -6.73 8.36
C PHE A 226 -26.19 -5.97 8.37
N ASP A 227 -25.09 -6.65 8.71
CA ASP A 227 -23.76 -6.03 8.71
C ASP A 227 -23.31 -5.67 7.30
N TRP A 228 -23.63 -6.52 6.31
CA TRP A 228 -23.42 -6.20 4.90
C TRP A 228 -24.22 -4.94 4.49
N ASP A 229 -25.50 -4.85 4.88
CA ASP A 229 -26.36 -3.70 4.58
C ASP A 229 -25.81 -2.42 5.20
N ALA A 230 -25.31 -2.49 6.42
CA ALA A 230 -24.70 -1.36 7.10
C ALA A 230 -23.42 -0.87 6.39
N LEU A 231 -22.55 -1.78 5.92
CA LEU A 231 -21.35 -1.41 5.16
C LEU A 231 -21.69 -0.85 3.77
N TRP A 232 -22.71 -1.41 3.11
CA TRP A 232 -23.21 -0.89 1.85
C TRP A 232 -23.78 0.52 2.02
N GLU A 233 -24.63 0.75 3.02
CA GLU A 233 -25.21 2.06 3.33
C GLU A 233 -24.13 3.09 3.65
N GLN A 234 -23.12 2.73 4.45
CA GLN A 234 -21.98 3.60 4.73
C GLN A 234 -21.20 3.95 3.46
N THR A 235 -20.96 2.97 2.57
CA THR A 235 -20.26 3.17 1.30
C THR A 235 -21.04 4.14 0.40
N GLN A 236 -22.36 3.96 0.29
CA GLN A 236 -23.22 4.86 -0.48
C GLN A 236 -23.27 6.26 0.16
N SER A 237 -23.32 6.34 1.48
CA SER A 237 -23.35 7.62 2.20
C SER A 237 -22.06 8.39 2.02
N TRP A 238 -20.90 7.73 2.11
CA TRP A 238 -19.61 8.36 1.77
C TRP A 238 -19.61 8.87 0.33
N PHE A 239 -20.04 8.04 -0.64
CA PHE A 239 -20.13 8.46 -2.03
C PHE A 239 -21.01 9.70 -2.22
N ASN A 240 -22.18 9.75 -1.61
CA ASN A 240 -23.13 10.86 -1.76
C ASN A 240 -22.72 12.14 -1.03
N CYS A 241 -21.98 12.01 0.08
CA CYS A 241 -21.59 13.15 0.91
C CYS A 241 -20.18 13.69 0.62
N ARG A 242 -19.34 12.94 -0.11
CA ARG A 242 -17.97 13.39 -0.41
C ARG A 242 -17.96 14.77 -1.09
N PRO A 243 -16.97 15.63 -0.83
CA PRO A 243 -16.89 16.92 -1.47
C PRO A 243 -16.74 16.83 -2.99
N ALA A 244 -17.21 17.85 -3.71
CA ALA A 244 -17.12 17.91 -5.17
C ALA A 244 -15.67 17.90 -5.69
N SER A 245 -14.66 18.17 -4.84
CA SER A 245 -13.24 18.03 -5.16
C SER A 245 -12.85 16.59 -5.55
N PHE A 246 -13.58 15.58 -5.08
CA PHE A 246 -13.38 14.17 -5.44
C PHE A 246 -13.97 13.79 -6.81
N GLU A 247 -14.56 14.72 -7.55
CA GLU A 247 -14.96 14.48 -8.93
C GLU A 247 -13.74 14.55 -9.86
N PRO A 248 -13.58 13.61 -10.81
CA PRO A 248 -12.46 13.62 -11.73
C PRO A 248 -12.52 14.83 -12.67
N THR A 249 -11.36 15.40 -12.99
CA THR A 249 -11.26 16.50 -13.96
C THR A 249 -11.51 16.02 -15.39
N LEU A 250 -11.12 14.78 -15.68
CA LEU A 250 -11.37 14.10 -16.94
C LEU A 250 -11.87 12.68 -16.65
N ARG A 251 -12.92 12.26 -17.36
CA ARG A 251 -13.33 10.85 -17.41
C ARG A 251 -13.63 10.45 -18.85
N ARG A 252 -12.89 9.48 -19.36
CA ARG A 252 -13.20 8.75 -20.61
C ARG A 252 -13.40 7.29 -20.29
N ASN A 253 -14.53 6.74 -20.73
CA ASN A 253 -14.84 5.33 -20.51
C ASN A 253 -13.92 4.44 -21.35
N LYS A 254 -13.77 3.18 -20.92
CA LYS A 254 -13.12 2.15 -21.74
C LYS A 254 -13.83 2.04 -23.10
N ASN A 255 -13.05 1.89 -24.16
CA ASN A 255 -13.55 1.71 -25.51
C ASN A 255 -12.75 0.59 -26.20
N ARG A 256 -13.35 -0.59 -26.27
CA ARG A 256 -12.70 -1.77 -26.85
C ARG A 256 -12.39 -1.59 -28.34
N ASP A 257 -13.25 -0.90 -29.07
CA ASP A 257 -13.08 -0.67 -30.51
C ASP A 257 -11.87 0.24 -30.81
N GLU A 258 -11.48 1.08 -29.85
CA GLU A 258 -10.30 1.94 -29.90
C GLU A 258 -9.06 1.34 -29.20
N GLY A 259 -9.14 0.08 -28.72
CA GLY A 259 -8.07 -0.59 -27.99
C GLY A 259 -7.86 -0.10 -26.55
N HIS A 260 -8.80 0.68 -26.00
CA HIS A 260 -8.75 1.21 -24.64
C HIS A 260 -9.51 0.29 -23.68
N MET A 261 -8.83 -0.70 -23.09
CA MET A 261 -9.47 -1.65 -22.15
C MET A 261 -9.70 -1.06 -20.75
N LEU A 262 -8.97 -0.02 -20.37
CA LEU A 262 -9.13 0.71 -19.12
C LEU A 262 -9.76 2.09 -19.37
N PRO A 263 -10.56 2.62 -18.43
CA PRO A 263 -10.98 4.01 -18.48
C PRO A 263 -9.80 4.96 -18.17
N GLU A 264 -9.87 6.16 -18.72
CA GLU A 264 -8.93 7.25 -18.42
C GLU A 264 -9.61 8.22 -17.45
N ILE A 265 -9.07 8.35 -16.23
CA ILE A 265 -9.68 9.09 -15.13
C ILE A 265 -8.62 9.95 -14.43
N TRP A 266 -8.66 11.26 -14.63
CA TRP A 266 -7.66 12.18 -14.10
C TRP A 266 -8.15 12.86 -12.84
N TYR A 267 -7.37 12.75 -11.77
CA TYR A 267 -7.54 13.52 -10.55
C TYR A 267 -6.39 14.52 -10.41
N LEU A 268 -6.62 15.59 -9.65
CA LEU A 268 -5.62 16.64 -9.47
C LEU A 268 -4.73 16.42 -8.24
N HIS A 269 -5.18 15.60 -7.29
CA HIS A 269 -4.46 15.34 -6.05
C HIS A 269 -4.56 13.87 -5.63
N ASP A 270 -3.53 13.40 -4.93
CA ASP A 270 -3.35 12.01 -4.53
C ASP A 270 -4.45 11.51 -3.58
N HIS A 271 -4.97 12.36 -2.71
CA HIS A 271 -6.08 12.02 -1.81
C HIS A 271 -7.40 11.78 -2.55
N HIS A 272 -7.63 12.43 -3.71
CA HIS A 272 -8.78 12.13 -4.57
C HIS A 272 -8.61 10.78 -5.28
N VAL A 273 -7.39 10.48 -5.75
CA VAL A 273 -7.05 9.17 -6.32
C VAL A 273 -7.30 8.08 -5.28
N THR A 274 -6.83 8.33 -4.05
CA THR A 274 -7.00 7.44 -2.88
C THR A 274 -8.46 7.18 -2.61
N GLY A 275 -9.28 8.23 -2.52
CA GLY A 275 -10.70 8.07 -2.28
C GLY A 275 -11.41 7.29 -3.39
N ALA A 276 -11.04 7.53 -4.65
CA ALA A 276 -11.64 6.88 -5.79
C ALA A 276 -11.35 5.37 -5.85
N TYR A 277 -10.09 4.95 -5.70
CA TYR A 277 -9.79 3.52 -5.78
C TYR A 277 -10.23 2.76 -4.53
N HIS A 278 -10.23 3.37 -3.34
CA HIS A 278 -10.77 2.74 -2.14
C HIS A 278 -12.30 2.58 -2.19
N LEU A 279 -13.03 3.52 -2.82
CA LEU A 279 -14.45 3.34 -3.08
C LEU A 279 -14.71 2.13 -3.99
N GLU A 280 -13.99 2.03 -5.11
CA GLU A 280 -14.11 0.88 -6.01
C GLU A 280 -13.73 -0.44 -5.32
N LEU A 281 -12.75 -0.40 -4.40
CA LEU A 281 -12.38 -1.54 -3.56
C LEU A 281 -13.52 -1.93 -2.60
N CYS A 282 -14.16 -0.98 -1.91
CA CYS A 282 -15.34 -1.28 -1.06
C CYS A 282 -16.43 -2.00 -1.87
N LEU A 283 -16.74 -1.49 -3.06
CA LEU A 283 -17.75 -2.08 -3.94
C LEU A 283 -17.36 -3.49 -4.41
N LEU A 284 -16.09 -3.72 -4.73
CA LEU A 284 -15.56 -5.05 -5.07
C LEU A 284 -15.73 -6.02 -3.89
N LEU A 285 -15.27 -5.63 -2.70
CA LEU A 285 -15.30 -6.47 -1.49
C LEU A 285 -16.73 -6.79 -1.06
N LEU A 286 -17.65 -5.83 -1.17
CA LEU A 286 -19.08 -6.05 -0.90
C LEU A 286 -19.75 -6.94 -1.94
N ALA A 287 -19.36 -6.84 -3.22
CA ALA A 287 -19.91 -7.70 -4.27
C ALA A 287 -19.54 -9.17 -4.05
N ILE A 288 -18.27 -9.47 -3.74
CA ILE A 288 -17.81 -10.86 -3.51
C ILE A 288 -18.34 -11.47 -2.20
N SER A 289 -18.80 -10.63 -1.27
CA SER A 289 -19.26 -11.04 0.06
C SER A 289 -20.77 -10.90 0.26
N ASP A 290 -21.56 -10.60 -0.79
CA ASP A 290 -23.01 -10.44 -0.69
C ASP A 290 -23.71 -11.75 -0.24
N PRO A 291 -24.30 -11.79 0.97
CA PRO A 291 -24.92 -13.00 1.49
C PRO A 291 -26.21 -13.40 0.75
N ARG A 292 -26.72 -12.54 -0.14
CA ARG A 292 -27.95 -12.77 -0.92
C ARG A 292 -27.70 -13.52 -2.23
N MET A 293 -26.44 -13.78 -2.58
CA MET A 293 -26.12 -14.56 -3.78
C MET A 293 -26.75 -15.96 -3.70
N SER A 294 -27.47 -16.35 -4.76
CA SER A 294 -28.14 -17.64 -4.81
C SER A 294 -27.14 -18.79 -4.89
N ARG A 295 -27.34 -19.81 -4.06
CA ARG A 295 -26.43 -20.97 -3.97
C ARG A 295 -26.92 -22.20 -4.75
N PHE A 296 -28.04 -22.10 -5.45
CA PHE A 296 -28.71 -23.28 -6.04
C PHE A 296 -29.08 -23.10 -7.53
N GLY A 297 -28.83 -24.16 -8.32
CA GLY A 297 -29.36 -24.35 -9.67
C GLY A 297 -28.95 -23.26 -10.67
N LEU A 298 -29.82 -23.01 -11.67
CA LEU A 298 -29.61 -21.99 -12.70
C LEU A 298 -29.37 -20.59 -12.12
N GLN A 299 -30.04 -20.27 -11.01
CA GLN A 299 -29.89 -18.96 -10.36
C GLN A 299 -28.48 -18.76 -9.78
N LYS A 300 -27.81 -19.83 -9.36
CA LYS A 300 -26.39 -19.79 -8.96
C LYS A 300 -25.52 -19.39 -10.15
N ALA A 301 -25.65 -20.07 -11.30
CA ALA A 301 -24.85 -19.78 -12.48
C ALA A 301 -25.03 -18.32 -12.96
N ILE A 302 -26.27 -17.82 -12.99
CA ILE A 302 -26.56 -16.41 -13.31
C ILE A 302 -25.92 -15.45 -12.29
N SER A 303 -25.97 -15.80 -11.00
CA SER A 303 -25.35 -14.98 -9.95
C SER A 303 -23.83 -14.96 -10.05
N GLU A 304 -23.21 -16.09 -10.39
CA GLU A 304 -21.77 -16.22 -10.61
C GLU A 304 -21.30 -15.41 -11.83
N GLU A 305 -22.04 -15.46 -12.94
CA GLU A 305 -21.74 -14.65 -14.14
C GLU A 305 -21.85 -13.15 -13.83
N ARG A 306 -22.93 -12.72 -13.17
CA ARG A 306 -23.09 -11.32 -12.75
C ARG A 306 -22.00 -10.87 -11.79
N LEU A 307 -21.61 -11.70 -10.82
CA LEU A 307 -20.52 -11.39 -9.91
C LEU A 307 -19.22 -11.20 -10.68
N LYS A 308 -18.94 -12.08 -11.65
CA LYS A 308 -17.73 -11.99 -12.45
C LYS A 308 -17.67 -10.71 -13.29
N ASP A 309 -18.78 -10.31 -13.90
CA ASP A 309 -18.86 -9.03 -14.61
C ASP A 309 -18.63 -7.84 -13.67
N GLU A 310 -19.22 -7.88 -12.47
CA GLU A 310 -19.05 -6.85 -11.46
C GLU A 310 -17.60 -6.75 -11.01
N VAL A 311 -16.97 -7.86 -10.60
CA VAL A 311 -15.56 -7.92 -10.18
C VAL A 311 -14.64 -7.42 -11.30
N ASN A 312 -14.84 -7.88 -12.54
CA ASN A 312 -14.05 -7.41 -13.68
C ASN A 312 -14.19 -5.90 -13.90
N ASN A 313 -15.41 -5.36 -13.79
CA ASN A 313 -15.61 -3.91 -13.92
C ASN A 313 -14.91 -3.12 -12.80
N ARG A 314 -14.90 -3.64 -11.56
CA ARG A 314 -14.17 -3.00 -10.45
C ARG A 314 -12.66 -3.05 -10.66
N ILE A 315 -12.11 -4.21 -11.06
CA ILE A 315 -10.68 -4.35 -11.40
C ILE A 315 -10.31 -3.34 -12.49
N ILE A 316 -11.11 -3.24 -13.56
CA ILE A 316 -10.89 -2.30 -14.66
C ILE A 316 -10.89 -0.84 -14.17
N ASN A 317 -11.86 -0.45 -13.34
CA ASN A 317 -11.93 0.92 -12.82
C ASN A 317 -10.71 1.24 -11.94
N ILE A 318 -10.35 0.36 -11.03
CA ILE A 318 -9.19 0.56 -10.14
C ILE A 318 -7.89 0.66 -10.95
N CYS A 319 -7.71 -0.24 -11.91
CA CYS A 319 -6.55 -0.23 -12.80
C CYS A 319 -6.53 1.03 -13.69
N GLY A 320 -7.69 1.49 -14.15
CA GLY A 320 -7.82 2.75 -14.91
C GLY A 320 -7.47 3.98 -14.08
N ILE A 321 -7.93 4.04 -12.82
CA ILE A 321 -7.54 5.08 -11.86
C ILE A 321 -6.02 5.07 -11.65
N ALA A 322 -5.43 3.91 -11.37
CA ALA A 322 -4.00 3.78 -11.16
C ALA A 322 -3.18 4.19 -12.40
N MET A 323 -3.50 3.66 -13.58
CA MET A 323 -2.77 3.96 -14.81
C MET A 323 -2.86 5.42 -15.23
N SER A 324 -4.02 6.04 -15.02
CA SER A 324 -4.25 7.46 -15.32
C SER A 324 -3.49 8.39 -14.37
N ASN A 325 -3.19 7.93 -13.16
CA ASN A 325 -2.49 8.68 -12.12
C ASN A 325 -1.17 7.98 -11.77
N SER A 326 -0.46 7.44 -12.78
CA SER A 326 0.67 6.51 -12.59
C SER A 326 1.89 7.09 -11.87
N SER A 327 1.95 8.41 -11.66
CA SER A 327 2.95 9.04 -10.80
C SER A 327 2.71 8.80 -9.31
N PHE A 328 1.52 8.36 -8.91
CA PHE A 328 1.13 8.10 -7.53
C PHE A 328 1.33 6.60 -7.19
N PRO A 329 2.40 6.24 -6.44
CA PRO A 329 2.77 4.85 -6.19
C PRO A 329 1.69 4.02 -5.46
N PRO A 330 1.04 4.51 -4.39
CA PRO A 330 0.02 3.75 -3.64
C PRO A 330 -1.13 3.22 -4.50
N ALA A 331 -1.58 3.98 -5.51
CA ALA A 331 -2.61 3.48 -6.43
C ALA A 331 -2.10 2.35 -7.33
N MET A 332 -0.84 2.44 -7.79
CA MET A 332 -0.21 1.43 -8.62
C MET A 332 0.06 0.13 -7.84
N THR A 333 0.46 0.23 -6.56
CA THR A 333 0.66 -0.94 -5.69
C THR A 333 -0.67 -1.58 -5.26
N ALA A 334 -1.70 -0.77 -4.95
CA ALA A 334 -3.04 -1.28 -4.68
C ALA A 334 -3.63 -2.03 -5.89
N ALA A 335 -3.51 -1.46 -7.10
CA ALA A 335 -3.95 -2.13 -8.33
C ALA A 335 -3.19 -3.45 -8.55
N ALA A 336 -1.87 -3.50 -8.28
CA ALA A 336 -1.10 -4.73 -8.38
C ALA A 336 -1.58 -5.82 -7.40
N ALA A 337 -1.89 -5.46 -6.16
CA ALA A 337 -2.45 -6.37 -5.16
C ALA A 337 -3.81 -6.92 -5.62
N ILE A 338 -4.70 -6.06 -6.12
CA ILE A 338 -6.04 -6.43 -6.62
C ILE A 338 -5.96 -7.36 -7.83
N ILE A 339 -5.10 -7.06 -8.80
CA ILE A 339 -4.84 -7.93 -9.96
C ILE A 339 -4.40 -9.32 -9.47
N THR A 340 -3.51 -9.36 -8.48
CA THR A 340 -2.96 -10.63 -7.96
C THR A 340 -3.98 -11.45 -7.20
N ALA A 341 -4.84 -10.79 -6.41
CA ALA A 341 -5.84 -11.43 -5.56
C ALA A 341 -7.02 -11.99 -6.35
N TRP A 342 -7.49 -11.29 -7.40
CA TRP A 342 -8.69 -11.65 -8.16
C TRP A 342 -8.44 -11.97 -9.63
N ALA A 343 -7.22 -12.41 -9.97
CA ALA A 343 -6.85 -12.77 -11.35
C ALA A 343 -7.78 -13.85 -11.96
N ASP A 344 -8.35 -14.73 -11.15
CA ASP A 344 -9.25 -15.81 -11.57
C ASP A 344 -10.58 -15.33 -12.17
N TYR A 345 -10.96 -14.07 -11.95
CA TYR A 345 -12.14 -13.47 -12.57
C TYR A 345 -11.86 -12.92 -13.98
N VAL A 346 -10.59 -12.72 -14.34
CA VAL A 346 -10.17 -12.08 -15.59
C VAL A 346 -9.90 -13.12 -16.68
N GLU A 347 -10.87 -13.31 -17.57
CA GLU A 347 -10.76 -14.28 -18.68
C GLU A 347 -10.38 -13.65 -20.03
N ASP A 348 -10.68 -12.37 -20.24
CA ASP A 348 -10.44 -11.67 -21.51
C ASP A 348 -8.92 -11.49 -21.74
N PRO A 349 -8.32 -12.10 -22.78
CA PRO A 349 -6.89 -12.00 -23.05
C PRO A 349 -6.42 -10.56 -23.28
N ASP A 350 -7.24 -9.72 -23.91
CA ASP A 350 -6.89 -8.32 -24.17
C ASP A 350 -6.75 -7.55 -22.84
N LEU A 351 -7.62 -7.87 -21.87
CA LEU A 351 -7.55 -7.30 -20.53
C LEU A 351 -6.35 -7.87 -19.75
N GLN A 352 -6.10 -9.18 -19.84
CA GLN A 352 -4.96 -9.83 -19.19
C GLN A 352 -3.63 -9.16 -19.60
N ASP A 353 -3.44 -8.90 -20.88
CA ASP A 353 -2.24 -8.22 -21.40
C ASP A 353 -2.07 -6.82 -20.81
N VAL A 354 -3.16 -6.05 -20.72
CA VAL A 354 -3.15 -4.71 -20.12
C VAL A 354 -2.85 -4.75 -18.62
N LEU A 355 -3.36 -5.76 -17.90
CA LEU A 355 -3.08 -5.95 -16.47
C LEU A 355 -1.62 -6.37 -16.23
N ILE A 356 -1.02 -7.20 -17.10
CA ILE A 356 0.43 -7.48 -17.06
C ILE A 356 1.24 -6.20 -17.24
N GLN A 357 0.86 -5.37 -18.22
CA GLN A 357 1.57 -4.10 -18.46
C GLN A 357 1.49 -3.16 -17.25
N LEU A 358 0.35 -3.14 -16.55
CA LEU A 358 0.24 -2.40 -15.28
C LEU A 358 1.24 -2.92 -14.25
N LEU A 359 1.30 -4.24 -14.01
CA LEU A 359 2.26 -4.84 -13.07
C LEU A 359 3.72 -4.50 -13.45
N VAL A 360 4.07 -4.58 -14.73
CA VAL A 360 5.40 -4.22 -15.24
C VAL A 360 5.69 -2.74 -14.98
N LYS A 361 4.74 -1.85 -15.29
CA LYS A 361 4.88 -0.41 -15.11
C LYS A 361 4.97 -0.01 -13.64
N THR A 362 4.25 -0.69 -12.75
CA THR A 362 4.37 -0.51 -11.29
C THR A 362 5.80 -0.75 -10.82
N ARG A 363 6.45 -1.81 -11.33
CA ARG A 363 7.86 -2.08 -11.06
C ARG A 363 8.79 -1.04 -11.68
N GLU A 364 8.61 -0.72 -12.95
CA GLU A 364 9.52 0.17 -13.69
C GLU A 364 9.51 1.61 -13.18
N LEU A 365 8.33 2.11 -12.77
CA LEU A 365 8.21 3.47 -12.26
C LEU A 365 8.59 3.59 -10.78
N HIS A 366 8.20 2.61 -9.97
CA HIS A 366 8.21 2.74 -8.52
C HIS A 366 9.11 1.73 -7.81
N GLY A 367 9.85 0.89 -8.53
CA GLY A 367 10.70 -0.15 -7.92
C GLY A 367 9.92 -1.20 -7.12
N TRP A 368 8.59 -1.24 -7.23
CA TRP A 368 7.76 -2.19 -6.49
C TRP A 368 7.87 -3.59 -7.10
N PRO A 369 8.14 -4.63 -6.30
CA PRO A 369 8.32 -5.98 -6.81
C PRO A 369 7.00 -6.58 -7.29
N THR A 370 6.89 -6.85 -8.58
CA THR A 370 5.69 -7.45 -9.19
C THR A 370 6.00 -8.73 -9.95
N GLU A 371 7.25 -9.21 -9.94
CA GLU A 371 7.67 -10.41 -10.67
C GLU A 371 6.89 -11.65 -10.24
N ALA A 372 6.75 -11.88 -8.94
CA ALA A 372 5.97 -12.99 -8.40
C ALA A 372 4.49 -12.90 -8.80
N ALA A 373 3.91 -11.70 -8.70
CA ALA A 373 2.55 -11.41 -9.14
C ALA A 373 2.37 -11.73 -10.64
N GLN A 374 3.25 -11.22 -11.50
CA GLN A 374 3.22 -11.48 -12.95
C GLN A 374 3.29 -12.98 -13.27
N HIS A 375 4.16 -13.73 -12.58
CA HIS A 375 4.26 -15.18 -12.77
C HIS A 375 2.98 -15.89 -12.32
N ARG A 376 2.44 -15.51 -11.14
CA ARG A 376 1.23 -16.09 -10.57
C ARG A 376 0.01 -15.88 -11.47
N VAL A 377 -0.24 -14.65 -11.93
CA VAL A 377 -1.43 -14.36 -12.73
C VAL A 377 -1.37 -15.03 -14.10
N LYS A 378 -0.18 -15.09 -14.74
CA LYS A 378 0.03 -15.88 -15.97
C LYS A 378 -0.28 -17.36 -15.77
N LEU A 379 0.10 -17.94 -14.64
CA LEU A 379 -0.22 -19.33 -14.32
C LEU A 379 -1.73 -19.55 -14.15
N ILE A 380 -2.44 -18.60 -13.55
CA ILE A 380 -3.90 -18.64 -13.39
C ILE A 380 -4.57 -18.57 -14.78
N TRP A 381 -4.15 -17.64 -15.64
CA TRP A 381 -4.78 -17.37 -16.92
C TRP A 381 -4.54 -18.44 -17.99
N ARG A 382 -3.46 -19.22 -17.89
CA ARG A 382 -3.27 -20.43 -18.72
C ARG A 382 -4.43 -21.42 -18.65
N LYS A 383 -5.26 -21.38 -17.60
CA LYS A 383 -6.46 -22.23 -17.49
C LYS A 383 -7.56 -21.84 -18.50
N PHE A 384 -7.50 -20.61 -19.02
CA PHE A 384 -8.48 -20.06 -19.97
C PHE A 384 -8.02 -20.19 -21.43
N GLU A 385 -6.74 -20.50 -21.67
CA GLU A 385 -6.21 -20.86 -22.99
C GLU A 385 -6.68 -22.29 -23.36
N LYS A 386 -7.84 -22.39 -24.03
CA LYS A 386 -8.35 -23.66 -24.60
C LYS A 386 -8.37 -23.65 -26.11
#